data_AF-Q6BMJ9-F1
#
_entry.id   AF-Q6BMJ9-F1
#
_cell.length_a   1.000
_cell.length_b   1.000
_cell.length_c   1.000
_cell.angle_alpha   90.00
_cell.angle_beta   90.00
_cell.angle_gamma   90.00
#
_symmetry.space_group_name_H-M   'P 1'
#
loop_
_entity.id
_entity.type
_entity.pdbx_description
1 polymer ?
#
loop_
_entity_poly.entity_id
_entity_poly.type
_entity_poly.pdbx_seq_one_letter_code
_entity_poly.pdbx_strand_id
1 'polypeptide(L)'
;MDKLFLDQTFKLYKSNDTLPQLTQPQLDYISTIICQYLFQTLANDIISEYRSYQDLFTDFKITHNVRQFNHFTITYISVRHRGLLPRQTIIFIKSPNNNDETRPFNALVMIKATNSSLLSVLIQVIENLATEVPIIIRDLRFTEKYLNLIINNVSSGLVSMNNYAEVIGDVELIYSTSHLVSNDSLRNITISVPEKDIQNLADSQGLVENINAFLKRTSQLNFNNIPLFRFTSRLINLSQDGKLKISSDKLHLVRNSDFIDNIFTSNQSQHDALEDQENPFIWFLIGSIYNENFTQL
;
A
#
# COMPACT_ATOMS: atom_id res chain seq x y z
N MET A 1 15.20 -2.08 -2.98
CA MET A 1 13.80 -2.49 -3.18
C MET A 1 12.83 -1.34 -3.35
N ASP A 2 13.23 -0.10 -3.08
CA ASP A 2 12.40 1.11 -3.26
C ASP A 2 11.55 1.12 -4.54
N LYS A 3 12.14 0.77 -5.69
CA LYS A 3 11.42 0.71 -6.99
C LYS A 3 10.23 -0.26 -7.01
N LEU A 4 10.19 -1.26 -6.12
CA LEU A 4 9.08 -2.21 -6.01
C LEU A 4 7.83 -1.52 -5.44
N PHE A 5 8.00 -0.61 -4.49
CA PHE A 5 6.92 0.04 -3.74
C PHE A 5 6.60 1.45 -4.24
N LEU A 6 7.60 2.16 -4.78
CA LEU A 6 7.47 3.55 -5.20
C LEU A 6 6.74 3.71 -6.54
N ASP A 7 6.02 4.82 -6.64
CA ASP A 7 5.26 5.31 -7.79
C ASP A 7 4.24 4.31 -8.36
N GLN A 8 3.78 3.40 -7.51
CA GLN A 8 2.82 2.38 -7.83
C GLN A 8 1.65 2.44 -6.85
N THR A 9 0.44 2.32 -7.39
CA THR A 9 -0.76 2.19 -6.56
C THR A 9 -1.00 0.72 -6.28
N PHE A 10 -1.00 0.37 -5.00
CA PHE A 10 -1.35 -0.94 -4.48
C PHE A 10 -2.72 -0.88 -3.82
N LYS A 11 -3.46 -1.98 -3.91
CA LYS A 11 -4.57 -2.28 -3.02
C LYS A 11 -4.05 -3.20 -1.91
N LEU A 12 -4.38 -2.88 -0.67
CA LEU A 12 -3.91 -3.59 0.51
C LEU A 12 -4.90 -4.67 0.93
N TYR A 13 -4.34 -5.74 1.47
CA TYR A 13 -5.01 -6.95 1.92
C TYR A 13 -4.29 -7.49 3.16
N LYS A 14 -4.93 -8.41 3.87
CA LYS A 14 -4.31 -9.21 4.93
C LYS A 14 -4.34 -10.69 4.58
N SER A 15 -3.32 -11.40 5.01
CA SER A 15 -3.17 -12.85 4.77
C SER A 15 -2.82 -13.59 6.06
N ASN A 16 -3.27 -14.84 6.15
CA ASN A 16 -2.96 -15.75 7.25
C ASN A 16 -1.52 -16.26 7.23
N ASP A 17 -0.86 -16.18 6.08
CA ASP A 17 0.57 -16.43 5.95
C ASP A 17 1.19 -15.66 4.77
N THR A 18 2.51 -15.77 4.64
CA THR A 18 3.25 -15.33 3.47
C THR A 18 3.28 -16.40 2.39
N LEU A 19 3.49 -15.98 1.14
CA LEU A 19 3.74 -16.90 0.05
C LEU A 19 5.09 -17.63 0.28
N PRO A 20 5.12 -18.97 0.26
CA PRO A 20 6.37 -19.73 0.35
C PRO A 20 7.14 -19.64 -0.97
N GLN A 21 8.34 -20.22 -0.99
CA GLN A 21 9.07 -20.34 -2.25
C GLN A 21 8.33 -21.27 -3.22
N LEU A 22 7.92 -20.72 -4.37
CA LEU A 22 7.16 -21.45 -5.36
C LEU A 22 8.05 -22.42 -6.17
N THR A 23 7.56 -23.63 -6.34
CA THR A 23 8.11 -24.67 -7.22
C THR A 23 7.75 -24.40 -8.69
N GLN A 24 8.48 -25.01 -9.63
CA GLN A 24 8.18 -24.83 -11.07
C GLN A 24 6.73 -25.21 -11.45
N PRO A 25 6.15 -26.35 -10.97
CA PRO A 25 4.76 -26.67 -11.27
C PRO A 25 3.76 -25.63 -10.78
N GLN A 26 4.01 -25.00 -9.63
CA GLN A 26 3.18 -23.91 -9.12
C GLN A 26 3.31 -22.66 -10.01
N LEU A 27 4.51 -22.33 -10.48
CA LEU A 27 4.72 -21.23 -11.43
C LEU A 27 4.05 -21.49 -12.78
N ASP A 28 4.06 -22.73 -13.26
CA ASP A 28 3.39 -23.15 -14.50
C ASP A 28 1.87 -23.07 -14.38
N TYR A 29 1.33 -23.45 -13.21
CA TYR A 29 -0.08 -23.26 -12.88
C TYR A 29 -0.50 -21.79 -12.94
N ILE A 30 0.27 -20.90 -12.28
CA ILE A 30 0.01 -19.45 -12.31
C ILE A 30 0.05 -18.92 -13.76
N SER A 31 1.06 -19.33 -14.53
CA SER A 31 1.20 -18.95 -15.94
C SER A 31 0.00 -19.40 -16.77
N THR A 32 -0.45 -20.64 -16.56
CA THR A 32 -1.58 -21.23 -17.26
C THR A 32 -2.86 -20.44 -17.01
N ILE A 33 -3.23 -20.21 -15.74
CA ILE A 33 -4.48 -19.52 -15.41
C ILE A 33 -4.47 -18.07 -15.91
N ILE A 34 -3.35 -17.36 -15.76
CA ILE A 34 -3.27 -15.97 -16.22
C ILE A 34 -3.32 -15.89 -17.75
N CYS A 35 -2.62 -16.79 -18.47
CA CYS A 35 -2.68 -16.79 -19.93
C CYS A 35 -4.07 -17.19 -20.45
N GLN A 36 -4.76 -18.13 -19.78
CA GLN A 36 -6.16 -18.44 -20.08
C GLN A 36 -7.07 -17.23 -19.90
N TYR A 37 -6.92 -16.50 -18.78
CA TYR A 37 -7.65 -15.26 -18.55
C TYR A 37 -7.38 -14.23 -19.65
N LEU A 38 -6.10 -13.97 -19.97
CA LEU A 38 -5.74 -13.02 -21.03
C LEU A 38 -6.35 -13.43 -22.37
N PHE A 39 -6.19 -14.69 -22.77
CA PHE A 39 -6.75 -15.20 -24.02
C PHE A 39 -8.27 -15.02 -24.10
N GLN A 40 -9.00 -15.34 -23.02
CA GLN A 40 -10.45 -15.14 -22.94
C GLN A 40 -10.85 -13.67 -23.04
N THR A 41 -10.12 -12.77 -22.39
CA THR A 41 -10.41 -11.33 -22.43
C THR A 41 -10.06 -10.68 -23.78
N LEU A 42 -9.10 -11.24 -24.51
CA LEU A 42 -8.64 -10.73 -25.81
C LEU A 42 -9.34 -11.40 -27.00
N ALA A 43 -10.14 -12.44 -26.75
CA ALA A 43 -10.82 -13.24 -27.76
C ALA A 43 -11.76 -12.44 -28.69
N ASN A 44 -12.05 -11.18 -28.38
CA ASN A 44 -12.88 -10.30 -29.22
C ASN A 44 -12.08 -9.23 -30.00
N ASP A 45 -10.85 -8.90 -29.60
CA ASP A 45 -10.14 -7.70 -30.09
C ASP A 45 -8.80 -7.98 -30.83
N ILE A 46 -8.18 -9.18 -30.69
CA ILE A 46 -6.83 -9.49 -31.23
C ILE A 46 -6.78 -10.90 -31.87
N ILE A 47 -7.83 -11.30 -32.59
CA ILE A 47 -8.04 -12.69 -33.04
C ILE A 47 -7.02 -13.19 -34.09
N SER A 48 -6.16 -12.33 -34.65
CA SER A 48 -5.27 -12.76 -35.75
C SER A 48 -3.95 -13.41 -35.33
N GLU A 49 -3.41 -13.14 -34.15
CA GLU A 49 -2.02 -13.52 -33.81
C GLU A 49 -1.90 -14.77 -32.92
N TYR A 50 -2.91 -15.06 -32.09
CA TYR A 50 -2.89 -16.17 -31.13
C TYR A 50 -4.02 -17.17 -31.40
N ARG A 51 -3.68 -18.45 -31.51
CA ARG A 51 -4.64 -19.56 -31.76
C ARG A 51 -5.09 -20.23 -30.46
N SER A 52 -4.26 -20.16 -29.43
CA SER A 52 -4.55 -20.72 -28.11
C SER A 52 -3.90 -19.90 -27.00
N TYR A 53 -4.33 -20.11 -25.75
CA TYR A 53 -3.68 -19.48 -24.59
C TYR A 53 -2.21 -19.90 -24.43
N GLN A 54 -1.81 -21.04 -25.00
CA GLN A 54 -0.43 -21.54 -24.91
C GLN A 54 0.54 -20.68 -25.73
N ASP A 55 0.06 -20.04 -26.78
CA ASP A 55 0.87 -19.15 -27.63
C ASP A 55 1.36 -17.91 -26.83
N LEU A 56 0.67 -17.58 -25.73
CA LEU A 56 1.03 -16.48 -24.84
C LEU A 56 2.22 -16.82 -23.91
N PHE A 57 2.58 -18.09 -23.77
CA PHE A 57 3.63 -18.50 -22.83
C PHE A 57 5.01 -17.98 -23.21
N THR A 58 5.31 -17.85 -24.50
CA THR A 58 6.63 -17.39 -24.98
C THR A 58 6.95 -15.97 -24.50
N ASP A 59 5.93 -15.11 -24.39
CA ASP A 59 6.07 -13.72 -23.97
C ASP A 59 5.63 -13.46 -22.51
N PHE A 60 5.20 -14.50 -21.81
CA PHE A 60 4.81 -14.43 -20.42
C PHE A 60 6.01 -14.61 -19.50
N LYS A 61 6.14 -13.74 -18.49
CA LYS A 61 7.21 -13.82 -17.49
C LYS A 61 6.64 -13.72 -16.09
N ILE A 62 6.97 -14.73 -15.28
CA ILE A 62 6.85 -14.67 -13.82
C ILE A 62 8.22 -14.35 -13.21
N THR A 63 8.24 -13.51 -12.19
CA THR A 63 9.38 -13.29 -11.32
C THR A 63 8.92 -13.47 -9.90
N HIS A 64 9.53 -14.40 -9.18
CA HIS A 64 9.22 -14.72 -7.80
C HIS A 64 10.50 -14.60 -6.96
N ASN A 65 10.42 -13.97 -5.80
CA ASN A 65 11.58 -13.80 -4.93
C ASN A 65 11.16 -13.71 -3.45
N VAL A 66 12.02 -14.20 -2.58
CA VAL A 66 11.91 -14.10 -1.12
C VAL A 66 13.12 -13.33 -0.61
N ARG A 67 12.90 -12.33 0.22
CA ARG A 67 13.96 -11.50 0.80
C ARG A 67 13.67 -11.23 2.27
N GLN A 68 14.74 -11.07 3.04
CA GLN A 68 14.65 -10.54 4.41
C GLN A 68 15.07 -9.07 4.38
N PHE A 69 14.35 -8.22 5.11
CA PHE A 69 14.69 -6.82 5.29
C PHE A 69 14.44 -6.41 6.73
N ASN A 70 15.48 -5.98 7.43
CA ASN A 70 15.49 -5.82 8.89
C ASN A 70 14.91 -7.10 9.53
N HIS A 71 13.78 -6.95 10.21
CA HIS A 71 13.03 -8.02 10.82
C HIS A 71 11.97 -8.64 9.86
N PHE A 72 11.58 -7.95 8.79
CA PHE A 72 10.48 -8.40 7.92
C PHE A 72 10.93 -9.41 6.85
N THR A 73 10.13 -10.45 6.66
CA THR A 73 10.20 -11.33 5.49
C THR A 73 9.28 -10.79 4.40
N ILE A 74 9.83 -10.63 3.20
CA ILE A 74 9.11 -10.13 2.02
C ILE A 74 9.16 -11.19 0.93
N THR A 75 7.99 -11.74 0.58
CA THR A 75 7.85 -12.55 -0.63
C THR A 75 7.11 -11.74 -1.67
N TYR A 76 7.59 -11.70 -2.91
CA TYR A 76 6.82 -11.09 -4.00
C TYR A 76 6.77 -11.98 -5.23
N ILE A 77 5.65 -11.88 -5.94
CA ILE A 77 5.45 -12.43 -7.26
C ILE A 77 5.05 -11.30 -8.21
N SER A 78 5.71 -11.26 -9.37
CA SER A 78 5.41 -10.32 -10.43
C SER A 78 5.15 -11.08 -11.72
N VAL A 79 4.05 -10.74 -12.38
CA VAL A 79 3.63 -11.36 -13.63
C VAL A 79 3.48 -10.28 -14.69
N ARG A 80 3.89 -10.58 -15.93
CA ARG A 80 3.73 -9.68 -17.07
C ARG A 80 3.68 -10.48 -18.37
N HIS A 81 3.03 -9.92 -19.37
CA HIS A 81 3.10 -10.36 -20.76
C HIS A 81 3.61 -9.20 -21.61
N ARG A 82 4.47 -9.47 -22.59
CA ARG A 82 4.91 -8.41 -23.53
C ARG A 82 3.71 -7.89 -24.33
N GLY A 83 3.43 -6.59 -24.29
CA GLY A 83 2.35 -5.96 -25.07
C GLY A 83 0.94 -6.09 -24.49
N LEU A 84 0.57 -7.22 -23.88
CA LEU A 84 -0.81 -7.49 -23.46
C LEU A 84 -1.09 -7.24 -21.97
N LEU A 85 -0.10 -7.47 -21.10
CA LEU A 85 -0.28 -7.35 -19.67
C LEU A 85 0.88 -6.57 -19.06
N PRO A 86 0.67 -5.30 -18.64
CA PRO A 86 1.71 -4.59 -17.91
C PRO A 86 2.04 -5.32 -16.62
N ARG A 87 3.15 -4.97 -15.99
CA ARG A 87 3.62 -5.65 -14.78
C ARG A 87 2.60 -5.55 -13.65
N GLN A 88 2.07 -6.71 -13.23
CA GLN A 88 1.31 -6.89 -12.01
C GLN A 88 2.24 -7.39 -10.91
N THR A 89 1.92 -7.11 -9.66
CA THR A 89 2.80 -7.44 -8.53
C THR A 89 1.96 -7.73 -7.29
N ILE A 90 2.26 -8.84 -6.62
CA ILE A 90 1.72 -9.20 -5.31
C ILE A 90 2.92 -9.28 -4.37
N ILE A 91 2.85 -8.57 -3.24
CA ILE A 91 3.89 -8.51 -2.24
C ILE A 91 3.29 -8.93 -0.90
N PHE A 92 3.90 -9.91 -0.26
CA PHE A 92 3.62 -10.35 1.10
C PHE A 92 4.72 -9.79 2.00
N ILE A 93 4.32 -9.25 3.15
CA ILE A 93 5.21 -8.73 4.17
C ILE A 93 4.80 -9.38 5.49
N LYS A 94 5.73 -10.10 6.12
CA LYS A 94 5.55 -10.79 7.40
C LYS A 94 6.56 -10.25 8.42
N SER A 95 6.10 -9.87 9.59
CA SER A 95 6.95 -9.44 10.72
C SER A 95 7.40 -10.65 11.54
N PRO A 96 8.62 -10.68 12.12
CA PRO A 96 9.16 -11.85 12.80
C PRO A 96 8.65 -11.94 14.25
N ASN A 97 8.19 -10.83 14.82
CA ASN A 97 7.60 -10.76 16.17
C ASN A 97 6.16 -11.32 16.19
N ASN A 98 5.75 -12.03 15.14
CA ASN A 98 4.37 -12.39 14.86
C ASN A 98 4.18 -13.91 14.69
N ASN A 99 5.00 -14.71 15.38
CA ASN A 99 4.72 -16.14 15.65
C ASN A 99 3.64 -16.30 16.74
N ASP A 100 2.72 -15.34 16.82
CA ASP A 100 1.62 -15.38 17.76
C ASP A 100 0.55 -16.28 17.12
N GLU A 101 0.58 -17.58 17.45
CA GLU A 101 -0.34 -18.62 16.96
C GLU A 101 -1.83 -18.26 17.17
N THR A 102 -2.10 -17.23 17.98
CA THR A 102 -3.43 -16.70 18.26
C THR A 102 -4.01 -15.83 17.15
N ARG A 103 -3.22 -15.45 16.12
CA ARG A 103 -3.63 -14.49 15.08
C ARG A 103 -3.98 -15.16 13.76
N PRO A 104 -5.22 -15.01 13.26
CA PRO A 104 -5.62 -15.62 11.99
C PRO A 104 -5.04 -14.91 10.76
N PHE A 105 -4.60 -13.65 10.88
CA PHE A 105 -3.99 -12.88 9.78
C PHE A 105 -2.70 -12.21 10.26
N ASN A 106 -1.55 -12.70 9.80
CA ASN A 106 -0.23 -12.32 10.28
C ASN A 106 0.68 -11.74 9.19
N ALA A 107 0.14 -11.44 7.99
CA ALA A 107 0.89 -10.83 6.89
C ALA A 107 0.09 -9.72 6.21
N LEU A 108 0.78 -8.64 5.83
CA LEU A 108 0.25 -7.58 4.97
C LEU A 108 0.51 -7.96 3.52
N VAL A 109 -0.50 -7.79 2.68
CA VAL A 109 -0.41 -8.09 1.25
C VAL A 109 -0.71 -6.84 0.43
N MET A 110 0.17 -6.52 -0.51
CA MET A 110 0.04 -5.38 -1.41
C MET A 110 -0.11 -5.92 -2.83
N ILE A 111 -1.24 -5.61 -3.49
CA ILE A 111 -1.52 -6.07 -4.85
C ILE A 111 -1.66 -4.89 -5.80
N LYS A 112 -0.83 -4.88 -6.84
CA LYS A 112 -1.00 -4.02 -8.01
C LYS A 112 -1.61 -4.85 -9.13
N ALA A 113 -2.84 -4.49 -9.49
CA ALA A 113 -3.61 -5.06 -10.59
C ALA A 113 -4.08 -3.94 -11.53
N THR A 114 -4.12 -4.16 -12.84
CA THR A 114 -4.64 -3.19 -13.82
C THR A 114 -6.14 -2.96 -13.74
N ASN A 115 -6.89 -3.98 -13.33
CA ASN A 115 -8.34 -3.92 -13.20
C ASN A 115 -8.83 -4.90 -12.12
N SER A 116 -10.10 -4.77 -11.73
CA SER A 116 -10.72 -5.58 -10.68
C SER A 116 -10.87 -7.06 -11.05
N SER A 117 -11.16 -7.39 -12.31
CA SER A 117 -11.29 -8.78 -12.75
C SER A 117 -9.97 -9.54 -12.63
N LEU A 118 -8.87 -8.95 -13.10
CA LEU A 118 -7.54 -9.53 -12.97
C LEU A 118 -7.11 -9.61 -11.50
N LEU A 119 -7.45 -8.62 -10.68
CA LEU A 119 -7.21 -8.66 -9.23
C LEU A 119 -7.86 -9.89 -8.60
N SER A 120 -9.12 -10.19 -8.93
CA SER A 120 -9.81 -11.39 -8.46
C SER A 120 -9.13 -12.67 -8.94
N VAL A 121 -8.73 -12.73 -10.21
CA VAL A 121 -8.00 -13.90 -10.76
C VAL A 121 -6.66 -14.09 -10.04
N LEU A 122 -5.89 -13.02 -9.83
CA LEU A 122 -4.61 -13.08 -9.13
C LEU A 122 -4.77 -13.61 -7.70
N ILE A 123 -5.78 -13.13 -6.96
CA ILE A 123 -6.07 -13.63 -5.60
C ILE A 123 -6.45 -15.11 -5.65
N GLN A 124 -7.41 -15.49 -6.50
CA GLN A 124 -7.86 -16.88 -6.62
C GLN A 124 -6.73 -17.84 -7.00
N VAL A 125 -5.85 -17.42 -7.91
CA VAL A 125 -4.70 -18.22 -8.30
C VAL A 125 -3.80 -18.50 -7.11
N ILE A 126 -3.52 -17.49 -6.27
CA ILE A 126 -2.68 -17.66 -5.08
C ILE A 126 -3.38 -18.51 -4.02
N GLU A 127 -4.66 -18.28 -3.75
CA GLU A 127 -5.43 -19.07 -2.76
C GLU A 127 -5.59 -20.54 -3.15
N ASN A 128 -5.58 -20.85 -4.45
CA ASN A 128 -5.67 -22.21 -4.98
C ASN A 128 -4.31 -22.91 -5.17
N LEU A 129 -3.19 -22.25 -4.83
CA LEU A 129 -1.90 -22.91 -4.88
C LEU A 129 -1.86 -24.06 -3.87
N ALA A 130 -1.34 -25.20 -4.29
CA ALA A 130 -1.06 -26.30 -3.39
C ALA A 130 0.15 -25.95 -2.50
N THR A 131 -0.10 -25.26 -1.40
CA THR A 131 0.88 -24.92 -0.34
C THR A 131 0.62 -25.76 0.91
N GLU A 132 1.63 -25.93 1.75
CA GLU A 132 1.49 -26.68 3.01
C GLU A 132 0.43 -26.07 3.93
N VAL A 133 0.40 -24.73 3.99
CA VAL A 133 -0.64 -23.95 4.66
C VAL A 133 -1.46 -23.23 3.59
N PRO A 134 -2.79 -23.42 3.54
CA PRO A 134 -3.65 -22.69 2.60
C PRO A 134 -3.54 -21.19 2.83
N ILE A 135 -3.33 -20.42 1.75
CA ILE A 135 -3.26 -18.96 1.83
C ILE A 135 -4.67 -18.40 1.66
N ILE A 136 -5.06 -17.48 2.55
CA ILE A 136 -6.34 -16.80 2.55
C ILE A 136 -6.08 -15.30 2.53
N ILE A 137 -6.52 -14.61 1.49
CA ILE A 137 -6.31 -13.18 1.29
C ILE A 137 -7.64 -12.44 1.48
N ARG A 138 -7.68 -11.52 2.44
CA ARG A 138 -8.87 -10.72 2.76
C ARG A 138 -8.64 -9.25 2.53
N ASP A 139 -9.69 -8.58 2.04
CA ASP A 139 -9.68 -7.13 1.80
C ASP A 139 -9.31 -6.38 3.08
N LEU A 140 -8.33 -5.47 2.99
CA LEU A 140 -7.99 -4.55 4.08
C LEU A 140 -8.62 -3.20 3.77
N ARG A 141 -9.47 -2.74 4.69
CA ARG A 141 -10.10 -1.42 4.65
C ARG A 141 -9.74 -0.67 5.91
N PHE A 142 -9.32 0.57 5.74
CA PHE A 142 -8.96 1.40 6.87
C PHE A 142 -10.20 1.95 7.54
N THR A 143 -10.19 1.96 8.87
CA THR A 143 -11.12 2.79 9.62
C THR A 143 -10.69 4.25 9.53
N GLU A 144 -11.61 5.20 9.68
CA GLU A 144 -11.28 6.64 9.70
C GLU A 144 -10.19 6.96 10.73
N LYS A 145 -10.35 6.43 11.95
CA LYS A 145 -9.38 6.61 13.05
C LYS A 145 -7.98 6.18 12.64
N TYR A 146 -7.89 5.08 11.89
CA TYR A 146 -6.62 4.53 11.49
C TYR A 146 -5.99 5.26 10.30
N LEU A 147 -6.82 5.70 9.35
CA LEU A 147 -6.36 6.58 8.27
C LEU A 147 -5.73 7.84 8.87
N ASN A 148 -6.39 8.47 9.83
CA ASN A 148 -5.87 9.63 10.57
C ASN A 148 -4.58 9.28 11.32
N LEU A 149 -4.52 8.13 12.00
CA LEU A 149 -3.33 7.68 12.72
C LEU A 149 -2.11 7.53 11.79
N ILE A 150 -2.27 6.87 10.63
CA ILE A 150 -1.17 6.73 9.67
C ILE A 150 -0.69 8.11 9.20
N ILE A 151 -1.61 8.99 8.81
CA ILE A 151 -1.26 10.32 8.30
C ILE A 151 -0.58 11.14 9.39
N ASN A 152 -1.08 11.11 10.62
CA ASN A 152 -0.50 11.82 11.74
C ASN A 152 0.88 11.28 12.11
N ASN A 153 1.08 9.95 12.10
CA ASN A 153 2.39 9.32 12.32
C ASN A 153 3.40 9.69 11.24
N VAL A 154 2.98 9.67 9.98
CA VAL A 154 3.79 10.15 8.84
C VAL A 154 4.15 11.61 9.01
N SER A 155 3.16 12.44 9.34
CA SER A 155 3.37 13.86 9.52
C SER A 155 4.35 14.12 10.66
N SER A 156 4.10 13.58 11.85
CA SER A 156 4.90 13.82 13.05
C SER A 156 6.34 13.34 12.88
N GLY A 157 6.55 12.19 12.21
CA GLY A 157 7.89 11.70 11.86
C GLY A 157 8.65 12.61 10.89
N LEU A 158 7.96 13.46 10.14
CA LEU A 158 8.55 14.41 9.18
C LEU A 158 8.59 15.86 9.69
N VAL A 159 7.80 16.25 10.71
CA VAL A 159 7.72 17.65 11.18
C VAL A 159 9.06 18.20 11.65
N SER A 160 9.95 17.35 12.16
CA SER A 160 11.31 17.74 12.57
C SER A 160 12.22 18.13 11.39
N MET A 161 11.81 17.90 10.15
CA MET A 161 12.58 18.20 8.96
C MET A 161 12.36 19.64 8.48
N ASN A 162 13.46 20.35 8.22
CA ASN A 162 13.43 21.73 7.69
C ASN A 162 12.70 21.88 6.33
N ASN A 163 12.50 20.79 5.60
CA ASN A 163 11.84 20.73 4.30
C ASN A 163 10.52 19.94 4.32
N TYR A 164 9.89 19.79 5.49
CA TYR A 164 8.62 19.09 5.68
C TYR A 164 7.55 19.46 4.64
N ALA A 165 7.31 20.77 4.43
CA ALA A 165 6.31 21.26 3.49
C ALA A 165 6.66 20.86 2.04
N GLU A 166 7.95 20.92 1.65
CA GLU A 166 8.40 20.50 0.31
C GLU A 166 8.23 18.98 0.10
N VAL A 167 8.42 18.19 1.14
CA VAL A 167 8.26 16.73 1.09
C VAL A 167 6.78 16.34 0.97
N ILE A 168 5.92 16.92 1.81
CA ILE A 168 4.47 16.63 1.80
C ILE A 168 3.79 17.24 0.58
N GLY A 169 4.18 18.45 0.17
CA GLY A 169 3.59 19.20 -0.93
C GLY A 169 2.14 19.61 -0.67
N ASP A 170 1.38 19.83 -1.74
CA ASP A 170 -0.06 20.09 -1.64
C ASP A 170 -0.79 18.89 -1.04
N VAL A 171 -1.77 19.17 -0.19
CA VAL A 171 -2.57 18.15 0.51
C VAL A 171 -4.02 18.25 0.11
N GLU A 172 -4.64 17.10 -0.13
CA GLU A 172 -6.06 16.95 -0.37
C GLU A 172 -6.66 15.95 0.62
N LEU A 173 -7.67 16.40 1.36
CA LEU A 173 -8.50 15.58 2.26
C LEU A 173 -9.90 15.47 1.65
N ILE A 174 -10.36 14.25 1.41
CA ILE A 174 -11.71 13.98 0.90
C ILE A 174 -12.50 13.31 2.01
N TYR A 175 -13.57 13.97 2.43
CA TYR A 175 -14.50 13.48 3.45
C TYR A 175 -15.77 12.96 2.78
N SER A 176 -16.25 11.80 3.21
CA SER A 176 -17.50 11.23 2.71
C SER A 176 -18.69 11.76 3.51
N THR A 177 -19.70 12.31 2.83
CA THR A 177 -20.91 12.85 3.47
C THR A 177 -22.13 11.96 3.23
N SER A 178 -21.96 10.78 2.64
CA SER A 178 -23.05 9.88 2.24
C SER A 178 -23.98 9.45 3.39
N HIS A 179 -23.51 9.52 4.63
CA HIS A 179 -24.28 9.18 5.84
C HIS A 179 -24.92 10.41 6.52
N LEU A 180 -24.59 11.63 6.08
CA LEU A 180 -25.06 12.89 6.68
C LEU A 180 -26.20 13.53 5.88
N VAL A 181 -26.35 13.17 4.61
CA VAL A 181 -27.34 13.78 3.72
C VAL A 181 -28.21 12.73 3.04
N SER A 182 -29.50 13.03 2.92
CA SER A 182 -30.43 12.20 2.17
C SER A 182 -30.26 12.41 0.66
N ASN A 183 -30.56 11.37 -0.13
CA ASN A 183 -30.60 11.38 -1.60
C ASN A 183 -29.28 11.73 -2.31
N ASP A 184 -28.11 11.46 -1.71
CA ASP A 184 -26.79 11.76 -2.29
C ASP A 184 -26.61 13.22 -2.74
N SER A 185 -27.35 14.16 -2.14
CA SER A 185 -27.33 15.59 -2.49
C SER A 185 -25.96 16.24 -2.30
N LEU A 186 -25.15 15.70 -1.39
CA LEU A 186 -23.73 15.99 -1.24
C LEU A 186 -22.99 14.66 -1.04
N ARG A 187 -22.12 14.30 -1.98
CA ARG A 187 -21.40 13.02 -1.91
C ARG A 187 -20.15 13.12 -1.04
N ASN A 188 -19.30 14.12 -1.33
CA ASN A 188 -18.02 14.33 -0.67
C ASN A 188 -17.77 15.81 -0.44
N ILE A 189 -16.93 16.12 0.54
CA ILE A 189 -16.29 17.43 0.71
C ILE A 189 -14.80 17.27 0.49
N THR A 190 -14.22 18.08 -0.39
CA THR A 190 -12.78 18.11 -0.64
C THR A 190 -12.17 19.36 -0.02
N ILE A 191 -11.15 19.17 0.81
CA ILE A 191 -10.33 20.25 1.36
C ILE A 191 -8.95 20.16 0.71
N SER A 192 -8.56 21.22 0.01
CA SER A 192 -7.23 21.35 -0.58
C SER A 192 -6.42 22.38 0.19
N VAL A 193 -5.25 21.98 0.67
CA VAL A 193 -4.31 22.83 1.40
C VAL A 193 -3.03 22.96 0.57
N PRO A 194 -2.67 24.15 0.10
CA PRO A 194 -1.49 24.33 -0.72
C PRO A 194 -0.22 24.22 0.12
N GLU A 195 0.87 23.79 -0.50
CA GLU A 195 2.19 23.55 0.12
C GLU A 195 2.64 24.70 1.04
N LYS A 196 2.45 25.95 0.60
CA LYS A 196 2.82 27.16 1.35
C LYS A 196 2.18 27.27 2.75
N ASP A 197 1.02 26.65 2.96
CA ASP A 197 0.26 26.74 4.21
C ASP A 197 0.54 25.54 5.13
N ILE A 198 1.15 24.47 4.61
CA ILE A 198 1.43 23.22 5.32
C ILE A 198 2.33 23.44 6.54
N GLN A 199 3.35 24.29 6.43
CA GLN A 199 4.27 24.55 7.54
C GLN A 199 3.59 25.25 8.73
N ASN A 200 2.51 25.98 8.51
CA ASN A 200 1.74 26.64 9.57
C ASN A 200 0.67 25.73 10.19
N LEU A 201 0.38 24.60 9.55
CA LEU A 201 -0.66 23.66 9.94
C LEU A 201 -0.09 22.35 10.49
N ALA A 202 1.20 22.09 10.35
CA ALA A 202 1.83 20.91 10.90
C ALA A 202 2.52 21.21 12.23
N ASP A 203 2.15 20.46 13.26
CA ASP A 203 2.84 20.40 14.53
C ASP A 203 2.88 18.94 15.04
N SER A 204 3.29 18.75 16.29
CA SER A 204 3.37 17.43 16.91
C SER A 204 2.02 16.74 17.17
N GLN A 205 0.89 17.45 17.09
CA GLN A 205 -0.45 16.88 17.24
C GLN A 205 -0.93 16.18 15.96
N GLY A 206 -0.42 16.58 14.80
CA GLY A 206 -0.66 15.91 13.52
C GLY A 206 -1.45 16.75 12.52
N LEU A 207 -1.11 16.58 11.24
CA LEU A 207 -1.60 17.43 10.15
C LEU A 207 -3.13 17.43 10.01
N VAL A 208 -3.78 16.26 10.08
CA VAL A 208 -5.24 16.17 9.88
C VAL A 208 -5.99 16.87 10.99
N GLU A 209 -5.56 16.65 12.23
CA GLU A 209 -6.19 17.24 13.43
C GLU A 209 -6.11 18.77 13.39
N ASN A 210 -4.96 19.31 12.99
CA ASN A 210 -4.77 20.75 12.86
C ASN A 210 -5.58 21.37 11.74
N ILE A 211 -5.66 20.71 10.58
CA ILE A 211 -6.53 21.16 9.48
C ILE A 211 -7.99 21.18 9.96
N ASN A 212 -8.45 20.12 10.61
CA ASN A 212 -9.81 20.04 11.14
C ASN A 212 -10.09 21.12 12.21
N ALA A 213 -9.13 21.38 13.10
CA ALA A 213 -9.23 22.42 14.11
C ALA A 213 -9.30 23.82 13.49
N PHE A 214 -8.46 24.09 12.48
CA PHE A 214 -8.49 25.33 11.71
C PHE A 214 -9.84 25.53 11.02
N LEU A 215 -10.37 24.51 10.34
CA LEU A 215 -11.66 24.55 9.67
C LEU A 215 -12.81 24.77 10.67
N LYS A 216 -12.77 24.11 11.83
CA LYS A 216 -13.77 24.31 12.88
C LYS A 216 -13.77 25.74 13.40
N ARG A 217 -12.59 26.35 13.58
CA ARG A 217 -12.47 27.74 14.03
C ARG A 217 -12.95 28.75 12.98
N THR A 218 -12.69 28.50 11.70
CA THR A 218 -12.95 29.48 10.62
C THR A 218 -14.32 29.33 9.97
N SER A 219 -14.83 28.10 9.84
CA SER A 219 -16.09 27.78 9.14
C SER A 219 -17.21 27.29 10.07
N GLN A 220 -16.90 27.04 11.35
CA GLN A 220 -17.79 26.38 12.33
C GLN A 220 -18.15 24.93 11.99
N LEU A 221 -17.65 24.37 10.88
CA LEU A 221 -17.87 22.98 10.50
C LEU A 221 -16.89 22.07 11.25
N ASN A 222 -17.43 21.03 11.91
CA ASN A 222 -16.64 20.06 12.62
C ASN A 222 -16.34 18.82 11.76
N PHE A 223 -15.23 18.84 11.05
CA PHE A 223 -14.78 17.72 10.20
C PHE A 223 -14.36 16.47 10.98
N ASN A 224 -14.12 16.57 12.28
CA ASN A 224 -13.85 15.39 13.13
C ASN A 224 -15.04 14.42 13.24
N ASN A 225 -16.23 14.82 12.79
CA ASN A 225 -17.43 13.98 12.78
C ASN A 225 -17.76 13.45 11.38
N ILE A 226 -16.92 13.75 10.38
CA ILE A 226 -17.14 13.34 9.00
C ILE A 226 -16.01 12.36 8.63
N PRO A 227 -16.31 11.14 8.17
CA PRO A 227 -15.29 10.16 7.84
C PRO A 227 -14.38 10.63 6.72
N LEU A 228 -13.09 10.70 7.05
CA LEU A 228 -12.04 10.88 6.05
C LEU A 228 -11.99 9.64 5.16
N PHE A 229 -12.27 9.83 3.88
CA PHE A 229 -12.31 8.79 2.87
C PHE A 229 -10.96 8.65 2.15
N ARG A 230 -10.27 9.76 1.91
CA ARG A 230 -8.99 9.75 1.19
C ARG A 230 -8.12 10.94 1.59
N PHE A 231 -6.83 10.66 1.67
CA PHE A 231 -5.76 11.63 1.83
C PHE A 231 -4.82 11.51 0.64
N THR A 232 -4.53 12.63 -0.01
CA THR A 232 -3.51 12.70 -1.07
C THR A 232 -2.52 13.79 -0.72
N SER A 233 -1.24 13.46 -0.79
CA SER A 233 -0.13 14.40 -0.78
C SER A 233 0.85 14.07 -1.91
N ARG A 234 1.90 14.87 -2.08
CA ARG A 234 3.02 14.55 -3.00
C ARG A 234 3.66 13.21 -2.63
N LEU A 235 3.83 12.95 -1.34
CA LEU A 235 4.53 11.78 -0.82
C LEU A 235 3.66 10.52 -0.78
N ILE A 236 2.43 10.62 -0.28
CA ILE A 236 1.55 9.47 -0.04
C ILE A 236 0.13 9.77 -0.53
N ASN A 237 -0.49 8.76 -1.13
CA ASN A 237 -1.92 8.72 -1.37
C ASN A 237 -2.49 7.49 -0.68
N LEU A 238 -3.45 7.71 0.22
CA LEU A 238 -4.06 6.69 1.06
C LEU A 238 -5.57 6.88 1.05
N SER A 239 -6.32 5.80 0.87
CA SER A 239 -7.78 5.84 0.92
C SER A 239 -8.36 4.73 1.77
N GLN A 240 -9.56 4.97 2.29
CA GLN A 240 -10.30 4.08 3.17
C GLN A 240 -10.51 2.69 2.57
N ASP A 241 -10.64 2.61 1.25
CA ASP A 241 -10.66 1.35 0.50
C ASP A 241 -9.26 0.72 0.38
N GLY A 242 -8.31 0.99 1.26
CA GLY A 242 -7.02 0.31 1.31
C GLY A 242 -6.13 0.53 0.09
N LYS A 243 -6.36 1.58 -0.72
CA LYS A 243 -5.38 1.92 -1.76
C LYS A 243 -4.26 2.76 -1.18
N LEU A 244 -3.04 2.43 -1.58
CA LEU A 244 -1.81 3.08 -1.16
C LEU A 244 -0.94 3.37 -2.38
N LYS A 245 -0.41 4.59 -2.48
CA LYS A 245 0.71 4.92 -3.35
C LYS A 245 1.72 5.74 -2.56
N ILE A 246 2.99 5.38 -2.67
CA ILE A 246 4.12 6.15 -2.14
C ILE A 246 4.85 6.72 -3.35
N SER A 247 5.06 8.03 -3.42
CA SER A 247 5.82 8.63 -4.52
C SER A 247 7.31 8.67 -4.22
N SER A 248 8.12 8.51 -5.26
CA SER A 248 9.56 8.78 -5.18
C SER A 248 9.88 10.28 -5.24
N ASP A 249 8.90 11.12 -5.62
CA ASP A 249 9.09 12.56 -5.71
C ASP A 249 9.47 13.14 -4.35
N LYS A 250 10.54 13.95 -4.33
CA LYS A 250 11.15 14.53 -3.13
C LYS A 250 11.51 13.55 -2.00
N LEU A 251 11.39 12.23 -2.20
CA LEU A 251 11.68 11.23 -1.18
C LEU A 251 13.17 11.21 -0.76
N HIS A 252 14.06 11.68 -1.62
CA HIS A 252 15.48 11.87 -1.31
C HIS A 252 15.73 12.88 -0.18
N LEU A 253 14.80 13.81 0.04
CA LEU A 253 14.86 14.81 1.11
C LEU A 253 14.62 14.19 2.51
N VAL A 254 13.94 13.05 2.56
CA VAL A 254 13.64 12.30 3.79
C VAL A 254 14.84 11.45 4.26
N ARG A 255 15.87 11.31 3.41
CA ARG A 255 17.04 10.44 3.68
C ARG A 255 18.06 11.03 4.66
N ASN A 256 17.93 12.31 5.04
CA ASN A 256 18.81 12.91 6.05
C ASN A 256 18.50 12.35 7.44
N SER A 257 19.55 12.12 8.22
CA SER A 257 19.64 11.35 9.47
C SER A 257 18.55 11.59 10.53
N ASP A 258 17.85 12.72 10.48
CA ASP A 258 16.86 13.14 11.48
C ASP A 258 15.58 12.27 11.49
N PHE A 259 15.29 11.55 10.40
CA PHE A 259 14.14 10.64 10.32
C PHE A 259 14.33 9.34 11.12
N ILE A 260 15.54 8.79 11.10
CA ILE A 260 15.84 7.44 11.61
C ILE A 260 15.83 7.45 13.15
N ASP A 261 16.38 8.51 13.76
CA ASP A 261 16.49 8.61 15.22
C ASP A 261 15.13 8.78 15.92
N ASN A 262 14.14 9.37 15.24
CA ASN A 262 12.80 9.59 15.79
C ASN A 262 11.88 8.36 15.69
N ILE A 263 12.21 7.37 14.85
CA ILE A 263 11.34 6.23 14.53
C ILE A 263 11.84 4.91 15.13
N PHE A 264 13.15 4.72 15.23
CA PHE A 264 13.74 3.44 15.66
C PHE A 264 14.25 3.43 17.12
N THR A 265 14.10 4.51 17.88
CA THR A 265 14.55 4.59 19.29
C THR A 265 13.63 3.88 20.30
N SER A 266 12.61 3.15 19.85
CA SER A 266 11.77 2.27 20.67
C SER A 266 11.86 0.80 20.26
N ASN A 267 13.08 0.26 20.09
CA ASN A 267 13.52 -1.06 20.59
C ASN A 267 14.87 -1.49 19.94
N GLN A 268 15.93 -1.38 20.75
CA GLN A 268 17.23 -2.09 20.70
C GLN A 268 18.21 -1.88 19.52
N SER A 269 19.29 -1.16 19.87
CA SER A 269 20.73 -1.45 19.72
C SER A 269 21.30 -2.31 18.57
N GLN A 270 22.23 -1.64 17.86
CA GLN A 270 23.52 -2.07 17.29
C GLN A 270 23.56 -2.81 15.92
N HIS A 271 24.16 -2.08 14.97
CA HIS A 271 25.10 -2.46 13.91
C HIS A 271 24.81 -3.69 13.03
N ASP A 272 24.62 -3.44 11.73
CA ASP A 272 25.67 -3.76 10.75
C ASP A 272 25.57 -2.91 9.48
N ALA A 273 26.74 -2.71 8.87
CA ALA A 273 27.03 -1.74 7.84
C ALA A 273 26.50 -2.10 6.44
N LEU A 274 26.11 -1.05 5.71
CA LEU A 274 26.29 -0.87 4.26
C LEU A 274 26.11 -2.10 3.38
N GLU A 275 24.89 -2.34 2.87
CA GLU A 275 24.62 -2.76 1.47
C GLU A 275 23.11 -2.98 1.23
N ASP A 276 22.38 -1.89 1.06
CA ASP A 276 21.33 -1.69 0.04
C ASP A 276 20.62 -0.37 0.36
N GLN A 277 20.72 0.61 -0.55
CA GLN A 277 20.15 1.96 -0.40
C GLN A 277 18.62 1.92 -0.45
N GLU A 278 17.97 1.49 0.63
CA GLU A 278 16.52 1.46 0.77
C GLU A 278 16.04 2.58 1.68
N ASN A 279 14.91 3.20 1.32
CA ASN A 279 14.44 4.38 2.04
C ASN A 279 13.73 4.00 3.36
N PRO A 280 14.22 4.45 4.54
CA PRO A 280 13.64 4.12 5.84
C PRO A 280 12.17 4.58 5.97
N PHE A 281 11.77 5.62 5.24
CA PHE A 281 10.39 6.11 5.19
C PHE A 281 9.39 5.08 4.69
N ILE A 282 9.75 4.35 3.64
CA ILE A 282 8.88 3.31 3.06
C ILE A 282 8.57 2.27 4.13
N TRP A 283 9.60 1.86 4.87
CA TRP A 283 9.49 0.85 5.92
C TRP A 283 8.77 1.35 7.16
N PHE A 284 8.97 2.62 7.53
CA PHE A 284 8.17 3.26 8.57
C PHE A 284 6.69 3.29 8.22
N LEU A 285 6.34 3.65 6.98
CA LEU A 285 4.94 3.66 6.53
C LEU A 285 4.36 2.25 6.52
N ILE A 286 5.09 1.28 5.96
CA ILE A 286 4.67 -0.12 5.94
C ILE A 286 4.48 -0.64 7.37
N GLY A 287 5.42 -0.37 8.28
CA GLY A 287 5.30 -0.74 9.69
C GLY A 287 4.12 -0.06 10.37
N SER A 288 3.89 1.22 10.07
CA SER A 288 2.74 1.98 10.57
C SER A 288 1.43 1.31 10.17
N ILE A 289 1.27 0.93 8.89
CA ILE A 289 0.12 0.21 8.30
C ILE A 289 -0.03 -1.20 8.88
N TYR A 290 1.10 -1.89 9.08
CA TYR A 290 1.11 -3.25 9.58
C TYR A 290 0.61 -3.33 11.04
N ASN A 291 0.90 -2.31 11.85
CA ASN A 291 0.51 -2.23 13.26
C ASN A 291 -1.01 -2.10 13.48
N GLU A 292 -1.84 -1.75 12.47
CA GLU A 292 -3.33 -1.85 12.60
C GLU A 292 -3.75 -3.25 13.00
N ASN A 293 -3.13 -4.25 12.36
CA ASN A 293 -3.50 -5.65 12.51
C ASN A 293 -3.22 -6.16 13.94
N PHE A 294 -2.53 -5.38 14.77
CA PHE A 294 -2.23 -5.72 16.17
C PHE A 294 -3.28 -5.22 17.15
N THR A 295 -4.09 -4.23 16.78
CA THR A 295 -4.99 -3.51 17.72
C THR A 295 -6.47 -3.88 17.60
N GLN A 296 -6.83 -4.80 16.69
CA GLN A 296 -8.20 -5.29 16.49
C GLN A 296 -8.44 -6.74 16.93
N LEU A 297 -7.72 -7.21 17.97
CA LEU A 297 -8.06 -8.43 18.71
C LEU A 297 -8.50 -8.08 20.13
#